data_AF-A0A969BFZ0-F1
#
_entry.id   AF-A0A969BFZ0-F1
#
_cell.length_a   1.000
_cell.length_b   1.000
_cell.length_c   1.000
_cell.angle_alpha   90.00
_cell.angle_beta   90.00
_cell.angle_gamma   90.00
#
_symmetry.space_group_name_H-M   'P 1'
#
loop_
_entity.id
_entity.type
_entity.pdbx_description
1 polymer ?
#
loop_
_entity_poly.entity_id
_entity_poly.type
_entity_poly.pdbx_seq_one_letter_code
_entity_poly.pdbx_strand_id
1 'polypeptide(L)'
;MILLGKKYKLTRKINLIKGIGTLLKNTYYGWLNGAGAARIQEQIKANSGQVVSIEACKAAIKGCEELYPNVVNFRKQLTDELGTKSNLLFVDGKYYAVNKIKSVNNRIAHLVKVDGKDVDLPYTQCLAAIWSRTEATALKQSLIKIIDLAEVKPEWELKAINYVHDEINIEFNLEYAEIVLTTVNNIIGNCFAETLNKVNDGRETNWKKLQVNNWSEK
;
A
#
# COMPACT_ATOMS: atom_id res chain seq x y z
N MET A 1 -3.88 10.36 -0.55
CA MET A 1 -4.49 11.23 0.49
C MET A 1 -4.79 12.61 -0.07
N ILE A 2 -6.06 12.92 -0.31
CA ILE A 2 -6.52 14.22 -0.84
C ILE A 2 -7.86 14.55 -0.21
N LEU A 3 -8.11 15.83 0.04
CA LEU A 3 -9.45 16.36 -0.02
C LEU A 3 -9.46 17.46 -1.17
N LEU A 4 -10.53 17.62 -1.97
CA LEU A 4 -10.78 18.40 -3.24
C LEU A 4 -11.30 19.88 -3.33
N GLY A 5 -10.61 20.64 -4.16
CA GLY A 5 -11.11 21.87 -4.79
C GLY A 5 -10.53 21.98 -6.20
N LYS A 6 -11.39 22.27 -7.20
CA LYS A 6 -11.15 22.13 -8.65
C LYS A 6 -10.05 23.02 -9.26
N LYS A 7 -9.35 22.49 -10.28
CA LYS A 7 -8.99 23.25 -11.51
C LYS A 7 -8.71 22.35 -12.74
N TYR A 8 -9.06 22.86 -13.93
CA TYR A 8 -9.15 22.14 -15.21
C TYR A 8 -7.87 22.08 -16.08
N LYS A 9 -7.89 21.07 -16.97
CA LYS A 9 -6.88 20.45 -17.86
C LYS A 9 -6.26 21.29 -18.99
N LEU A 10 -5.06 20.88 -19.42
CA LEU A 10 -4.57 21.01 -20.80
C LEU A 10 -4.26 19.62 -21.42
N THR A 11 -4.77 19.37 -22.62
CA THR A 11 -4.75 18.09 -23.35
C THR A 11 -4.15 18.28 -24.74
N ARG A 12 -3.14 17.48 -25.12
CA ARG A 12 -3.03 16.77 -26.44
C ARG A 12 -1.67 16.14 -26.81
N LYS A 13 -0.57 16.32 -26.06
CA LYS A 13 0.74 15.66 -26.36
C LYS A 13 1.07 14.37 -25.54
N ILE A 14 0.16 13.92 -24.66
CA ILE A 14 0.47 13.00 -23.54
C ILE A 14 0.18 11.51 -23.88
N ASN A 15 -0.40 11.19 -25.03
CA ASN A 15 -0.92 9.83 -25.28
C ASN A 15 0.14 8.75 -25.54
N LEU A 16 1.32 9.08 -26.11
CA LEU A 16 2.42 8.09 -26.26
C LEU A 16 3.09 7.74 -24.93
N ILE A 17 3.17 8.70 -23.99
CA ILE A 17 3.79 8.53 -22.67
C ILE A 17 2.84 7.82 -21.69
N LYS A 18 1.52 7.99 -21.84
CA LYS A 18 0.51 7.38 -20.98
C LYS A 18 0.51 5.85 -21.00
N GLY A 19 0.70 5.24 -22.17
CA GLY A 19 0.74 3.78 -22.29
C GLY A 19 1.94 3.17 -21.56
N ILE A 20 3.10 3.83 -21.65
CA ILE A 20 4.35 3.40 -21.00
C ILE A 20 4.20 3.45 -19.47
N GLY A 21 3.60 4.51 -18.93
CA GLY A 21 3.37 4.62 -17.49
C GLY A 21 2.54 3.45 -16.93
N THR A 22 1.46 3.07 -17.61
CA THR A 22 0.61 1.94 -17.21
C THR A 22 1.35 0.60 -17.31
N LEU A 23 2.13 0.39 -18.38
CA LEU A 23 2.98 -0.80 -18.54
C LEU A 23 3.99 -0.92 -17.40
N LEU A 24 4.75 0.13 -17.15
CA LEU A 24 5.76 0.16 -16.08
C LEU A 24 5.13 -0.06 -14.70
N LYS A 25 3.97 0.55 -14.44
CA LYS A 25 3.22 0.37 -13.20
C LYS A 25 2.83 -1.10 -13.00
N ASN A 26 2.21 -1.73 -14.00
CA ASN A 26 1.80 -3.13 -13.91
C ASN A 26 3.00 -4.07 -13.72
N THR A 27 4.08 -3.85 -14.47
CA THR A 27 5.32 -4.63 -14.31
C THR A 27 5.89 -4.48 -12.91
N TYR A 28 6.08 -3.24 -12.44
CA TYR A 28 6.70 -2.97 -11.15
C TYR A 28 5.88 -3.55 -9.99
N TYR A 29 4.57 -3.26 -9.92
CA TYR A 29 3.73 -3.79 -8.85
C TYR A 29 3.52 -5.31 -8.95
N GLY A 30 3.46 -5.86 -10.16
CA GLY A 30 3.42 -7.31 -10.35
C GLY A 30 4.69 -7.96 -9.80
N TRP A 31 5.86 -7.50 -10.23
CA TRP A 31 7.15 -7.99 -9.77
C TRP A 31 7.38 -7.79 -8.27
N LEU A 32 7.02 -6.62 -7.74
CA LEU A 32 7.10 -6.29 -6.32
C LEU A 32 6.30 -7.30 -5.47
N ASN A 33 5.19 -7.80 -6.02
CA ASN A 33 4.29 -8.76 -5.39
C ASN A 33 4.62 -10.22 -5.75
N GLY A 34 5.76 -10.46 -6.39
CA GLY A 34 6.21 -11.81 -6.74
C GLY A 34 5.46 -12.43 -7.91
N ALA A 35 4.74 -11.66 -8.72
CA ALA A 35 4.10 -12.16 -9.92
C ALA A 35 5.15 -12.56 -10.97
N GLY A 36 4.98 -13.74 -11.57
CA GLY A 36 5.78 -14.18 -12.71
C GLY A 36 5.39 -13.49 -14.02
N ALA A 37 6.20 -13.68 -15.05
CA ALA A 37 6.04 -13.03 -16.35
C ALA A 37 4.63 -13.25 -16.98
N ALA A 38 4.08 -14.46 -16.85
CA ALA A 38 2.75 -14.78 -17.41
C ALA A 38 1.65 -13.97 -16.73
N ARG A 39 1.72 -13.84 -15.40
CA ARG A 39 0.75 -13.04 -14.64
C ARG A 39 0.87 -11.55 -14.94
N ILE A 40 2.09 -11.03 -15.11
CA ILE A 40 2.32 -9.64 -15.51
C ILE A 40 1.75 -9.39 -16.91
N GLN A 41 1.93 -10.31 -17.86
CA GLN A 41 1.36 -10.23 -19.20
C GLN A 41 -0.18 -10.15 -19.16
N GLU A 42 -0.83 -11.00 -18.36
CA GLU A 42 -2.28 -10.96 -18.15
C GLU A 42 -2.74 -9.62 -17.56
N GLN A 43 -2.03 -9.12 -16.55
CA GLN A 43 -2.36 -7.84 -15.89
C GLN A 43 -2.21 -6.66 -16.84
N ILE A 44 -1.16 -6.64 -17.67
CA ILE A 44 -0.98 -5.62 -18.71
C ILE A 44 -2.16 -5.66 -19.68
N LYS A 45 -2.52 -6.85 -20.18
CA LYS A 45 -3.65 -6.99 -21.10
C LYS A 45 -4.96 -6.52 -20.48
N ALA A 46 -5.23 -6.90 -19.23
CA ALA A 46 -6.45 -6.52 -18.52
C ALA A 46 -6.54 -5.01 -18.25
N ASN A 47 -5.42 -4.36 -17.88
CA ASN A 47 -5.42 -2.97 -17.42
C ASN A 47 -5.15 -1.94 -18.52
N SER A 48 -4.50 -2.32 -19.62
CA SER A 48 -4.17 -1.41 -20.73
C SER A 48 -4.70 -1.85 -22.09
N GLY A 49 -5.23 -3.06 -22.21
CA GLY A 49 -5.62 -3.66 -23.49
C GLY A 49 -4.45 -4.04 -24.40
N GLN A 50 -3.20 -3.83 -23.95
CA GLN A 50 -2.02 -4.08 -24.74
C GLN A 50 -1.59 -5.55 -24.65
N VAL A 51 -1.16 -6.10 -25.77
CA VAL A 51 -0.58 -7.44 -25.84
C VAL A 51 0.93 -7.30 -25.92
N VAL A 52 1.62 -7.81 -24.89
CA VAL A 52 3.09 -7.84 -24.80
C VAL A 52 3.56 -9.28 -24.84
N SER A 53 4.76 -9.54 -25.35
CA SER A 53 5.32 -10.90 -25.36
C SER A 53 5.76 -11.34 -23.96
N ILE A 54 5.78 -12.64 -23.72
CA ILE A 54 6.25 -13.20 -22.44
C ILE A 54 7.74 -12.90 -22.23
N GLU A 55 8.53 -12.86 -23.32
CA GLU A 55 9.95 -12.49 -23.33
C GLU A 55 10.15 -11.05 -22.87
N ALA A 56 9.30 -10.11 -23.32
CA ALA A 56 9.35 -8.73 -22.87
C ALA A 56 9.06 -8.61 -21.36
N CYS A 57 8.08 -9.36 -20.85
CA CYS A 57 7.79 -9.41 -19.41
C CYS A 57 8.97 -9.99 -18.60
N LYS A 58 9.62 -11.05 -19.10
CA LYS A 58 10.83 -11.62 -18.47
C LYS A 58 11.98 -10.61 -18.43
N ALA A 59 12.24 -9.92 -19.54
CA ALA A 59 13.26 -8.88 -19.61
C ALA A 59 12.96 -7.72 -18.65
N ALA A 60 11.68 -7.33 -18.53
CA ALA A 60 11.27 -6.26 -17.62
C ALA A 60 11.41 -6.66 -16.14
N ILE A 61 11.09 -7.91 -15.78
CA ILE A 61 11.37 -8.47 -14.44
C ILE A 61 12.86 -8.39 -14.12
N LYS A 62 13.71 -8.83 -15.04
CA LYS A 62 15.18 -8.78 -14.87
C LYS A 62 15.65 -7.34 -14.66
N GLY A 63 15.11 -6.39 -15.43
CA GLY A 63 15.38 -4.96 -15.23
C GLY A 63 14.98 -4.47 -13.82
N CYS A 64 13.84 -4.90 -13.28
CA CYS A 64 13.48 -4.58 -11.90
C CYS A 64 14.45 -5.20 -10.88
N GLU A 65 14.90 -6.44 -11.10
CA GLU A 65 15.86 -7.11 -10.22
C GLU A 65 17.21 -6.41 -10.18
N GLU A 66 17.68 -5.93 -11.34
CA GLU A 66 18.92 -5.15 -11.47
C GLU A 66 18.80 -3.76 -10.83
N LEU A 67 17.67 -3.08 -11.01
CA LEU A 67 17.44 -1.73 -10.47
C LEU A 67 17.20 -1.72 -8.95
N TYR A 68 16.65 -2.80 -8.39
CA TYR A 68 16.19 -2.85 -7.01
C TYR A 68 16.77 -4.08 -6.25
N PRO A 69 18.11 -4.19 -6.13
CA PRO A 69 18.75 -5.36 -5.52
C PRO A 69 18.36 -5.59 -4.06
N ASN A 70 18.05 -4.53 -3.31
CA ASN A 70 17.60 -4.64 -1.92
C ASN A 70 16.23 -5.34 -1.81
N VAL A 71 15.32 -5.09 -2.76
CA VAL A 71 14.00 -5.75 -2.82
C VAL A 71 14.18 -7.22 -3.20
N VAL A 72 15.12 -7.54 -4.10
CA VAL A 72 15.47 -8.92 -4.44
C VAL A 72 15.99 -9.67 -3.21
N ASN A 73 16.91 -9.07 -2.46
CA ASN A 73 17.45 -9.67 -1.24
C ASN A 73 16.36 -9.90 -0.18
N PHE A 74 15.49 -8.90 0.03
CA PHE A 74 14.34 -9.03 0.92
C PHE A 74 13.40 -10.16 0.49
N ARG A 75 13.09 -10.26 -0.81
CA ARG A 75 12.26 -11.32 -1.37
C ARG A 75 12.86 -12.71 -1.18
N LYS A 76 14.19 -12.86 -1.30
CA LYS A 76 14.91 -14.11 -1.02
C LYS A 76 14.84 -14.48 0.46
N GLN A 77 15.13 -13.54 1.35
CA GLN A 77 15.01 -13.74 2.79
C GLN A 77 13.60 -14.20 3.19
N LEU A 78 12.56 -13.58 2.62
CA LEU A 78 11.18 -13.99 2.86
C LEU A 78 10.92 -15.44 2.39
N THR A 79 11.42 -15.82 1.21
CA THR A 79 11.31 -17.20 0.72
C THR A 79 12.00 -18.18 1.66
N ASP A 80 13.20 -17.84 2.14
CA ASP A 80 13.95 -18.69 3.07
C ASP A 80 13.19 -18.82 4.41
N GLU A 81 12.66 -17.72 4.95
CA GLU A 81 11.83 -17.72 6.17
C GLU A 81 10.59 -18.61 6.00
N LEU A 82 9.87 -18.50 4.88
CA LEU A 82 8.72 -19.35 4.54
C LEU A 82 9.13 -20.83 4.41
N GLY A 83 10.33 -21.12 3.91
CA GLY A 83 10.85 -22.47 3.77
C GLY A 83 11.11 -23.21 5.08
N THR A 84 11.32 -22.48 6.19
CA THR A 84 11.68 -23.08 7.49
C THR A 84 10.53 -23.81 8.21
N LYS A 85 9.29 -23.77 7.70
CA LYS A 85 8.10 -24.52 8.18
C LYS A 85 7.96 -24.60 9.72
N SER A 86 8.31 -23.55 10.47
CA SER A 86 8.38 -23.65 11.93
C SER A 86 7.15 -23.05 12.61
N ASN A 87 6.47 -23.89 13.40
CA ASN A 87 5.22 -23.72 14.17
C ASN A 87 3.97 -24.28 13.47
N LEU A 88 3.48 -25.42 13.99
CA LEU A 88 2.13 -25.92 13.70
C LEU A 88 1.18 -25.49 14.81
N LEU A 89 -0.03 -25.08 14.44
CA LEU A 89 -1.13 -24.76 15.34
C LEU A 89 -2.32 -25.67 15.03
N PHE A 90 -2.91 -26.27 16.05
CA PHE A 90 -4.13 -27.07 15.90
C PHE A 90 -5.35 -26.27 16.36
N VAL A 91 -6.30 -26.04 15.45
CA VAL A 91 -7.54 -25.29 15.70
C VAL A 91 -8.69 -26.02 15.02
N ASP A 92 -9.80 -26.25 15.74
CA ASP A 92 -11.03 -26.85 15.22
C ASP A 92 -10.83 -28.14 14.40
N GLY A 93 -10.02 -29.07 14.93
CA GLY A 93 -9.77 -30.36 14.29
C GLY A 93 -8.79 -30.31 13.11
N LYS A 94 -8.14 -29.17 12.86
CA LYS A 94 -7.25 -28.95 11.69
C LYS A 94 -5.90 -28.41 12.12
N TYR A 95 -4.85 -28.84 11.41
CA TYR A 95 -3.51 -28.27 11.55
C TYR A 95 -3.30 -27.10 10.58
N TYR A 96 -2.66 -26.07 11.09
CA TYR A 96 -2.24 -24.88 10.37
C TYR A 96 -0.73 -24.69 10.54
N ALA A 97 -0.03 -24.44 9.45
CA ALA A 97 1.32 -23.89 9.53
C ALA A 97 1.21 -22.40 9.87
N VAL A 98 1.91 -21.97 10.91
CA VAL A 98 1.99 -20.58 11.34
C VAL A 98 3.33 -20.03 10.89
N ASN A 99 3.32 -19.06 9.98
CA ASN A 99 4.51 -18.25 9.75
C ASN A 99 4.37 -16.89 10.43
N LYS A 100 5.37 -16.52 11.22
CA LYS A 100 5.48 -15.21 11.87
C LYS A 100 6.52 -14.39 11.12
N ILE A 101 6.05 -13.51 10.25
CA ILE A 101 6.92 -12.60 9.52
C ILE A 101 7.07 -11.33 10.36
N LYS A 102 8.32 -10.91 10.57
CA LYS A 102 8.61 -9.65 11.25
C LYS A 102 8.51 -8.50 10.24
N SER A 103 7.54 -7.61 10.42
CA SER A 103 7.53 -6.31 9.75
C SER A 103 8.21 -5.26 10.64
N VAL A 104 8.37 -4.03 10.12
CA VAL A 104 9.09 -2.94 10.79
C VAL A 104 8.63 -2.74 12.23
N ASN A 105 7.33 -2.84 12.52
CA ASN A 105 6.76 -2.67 13.85
C ASN A 105 5.73 -3.75 14.26
N ASN A 106 5.49 -4.78 13.44
CA ASN A 106 4.49 -5.81 13.72
C ASN A 106 5.03 -7.22 13.52
N ARG A 107 4.39 -8.18 14.20
CA ARG A 107 4.48 -9.60 13.83
C ARG A 107 3.23 -9.94 13.02
N ILE A 108 3.42 -10.31 11.76
CA ILE A 108 2.33 -10.77 10.91
C ILE A 108 2.29 -12.30 11.00
N ALA A 109 1.17 -12.85 11.45
CA ALA A 109 0.94 -14.29 11.44
C ALA A 109 0.14 -14.68 10.20
N HIS A 110 0.71 -15.56 9.39
CA HIS A 110 0.00 -16.23 8.30
C HIS A 110 -0.31 -17.67 8.71
N LEU A 111 -1.58 -18.04 8.60
CA LEU A 111 -2.06 -19.39 8.86
C LEU A 111 -2.38 -20.06 7.53
N VAL A 112 -1.72 -21.17 7.24
CA VAL A 112 -1.97 -21.97 6.04
C VAL A 112 -2.43 -23.34 6.47
N LYS A 113 -3.59 -23.75 5.97
CA LYS A 113 -4.15 -25.07 6.24
C LYS A 113 -3.18 -26.13 5.71
N VAL A 114 -2.88 -27.14 6.53
CA VAL A 114 -2.00 -28.25 6.17
C VAL A 114 -2.86 -29.39 5.61
N ASP A 115 -2.84 -29.56 4.29
CA ASP A 115 -3.45 -30.69 3.59
C ASP A 115 -2.34 -31.59 3.01
N GLY A 116 -1.63 -32.34 3.88
CA GLY A 116 -0.54 -33.25 3.49
C GLY A 116 0.87 -32.80 3.92
N LYS A 117 1.92 -33.42 3.37
CA LYS A 117 3.33 -33.16 3.76
C LYS A 117 3.91 -31.88 3.14
N ASP A 118 3.35 -31.45 2.01
CA ASP A 118 3.79 -30.27 1.29
C ASP A 118 2.82 -29.11 1.55
N VAL A 119 3.24 -28.21 2.43
CA VAL A 119 2.58 -26.94 2.66
C VAL A 119 3.27 -25.91 1.78
N ASP A 120 2.60 -25.49 0.72
CA ASP A 120 3.02 -24.33 -0.05
C ASP A 120 2.50 -23.07 0.64
N LEU A 121 3.39 -22.33 1.29
CA LEU A 121 3.01 -21.08 1.95
C LEU A 121 2.80 -20.01 0.86
N PRO A 122 1.73 -19.19 0.94
CA PRO A 122 1.30 -18.33 -0.15
C PRO A 122 2.24 -17.11 -0.27
N TYR A 123 3.39 -17.29 -0.90
CA TYR A 123 4.47 -16.31 -1.02
C TYR A 123 3.98 -14.91 -1.40
N THR A 124 3.22 -14.80 -2.49
CA THR A 124 2.65 -13.52 -2.96
C THR A 124 1.73 -12.86 -1.92
N GLN A 125 0.95 -13.64 -1.17
CA GLN A 125 0.07 -13.09 -0.13
C GLN A 125 0.88 -12.64 1.09
N CYS A 126 1.89 -13.41 1.49
CA CYS A 126 2.81 -13.05 2.57
C CYS A 126 3.57 -11.77 2.23
N LEU A 127 4.13 -11.69 1.03
CA LEU A 127 4.82 -10.51 0.52
C LEU A 127 3.88 -9.29 0.54
N ALA A 128 2.65 -9.45 0.03
CA ALA A 128 1.65 -8.38 0.03
C ALA A 128 1.17 -7.93 1.41
N ALA A 129 1.11 -8.84 2.37
CA ALA A 129 0.73 -8.51 3.74
C ALA A 129 1.77 -7.60 4.41
N ILE A 130 3.06 -7.72 4.09
CA ILE A 130 4.11 -6.96 4.78
C ILE A 130 3.90 -5.46 4.62
N TRP A 131 3.69 -4.93 3.41
CA TRP A 131 3.43 -3.50 3.26
C TRP A 131 2.00 -3.11 3.60
N SER A 132 0.98 -3.91 3.22
CA SER A 132 -0.43 -3.53 3.46
C SER A 132 -0.78 -3.48 4.95
N ARG A 133 -0.21 -4.36 5.77
CA ARG A 133 -0.39 -4.32 7.24
C ARG A 133 0.40 -3.20 7.88
N THR A 134 1.56 -2.88 7.33
CA THR A 134 2.38 -1.75 7.78
C THR A 134 1.63 -0.43 7.53
N GLU A 135 1.10 -0.23 6.32
CA GLU A 135 0.23 0.90 5.95
C GLU A 135 -1.03 0.99 6.82
N ALA A 136 -1.76 -0.12 6.96
CA ALA A 136 -2.97 -0.14 7.79
C ALA A 136 -2.69 0.19 9.27
N THR A 137 -1.48 -0.13 9.77
CA THR A 137 -1.09 0.21 11.15
C THR A 137 -0.88 1.71 11.29
N ALA A 138 -0.09 2.31 10.40
CA ALA A 138 0.17 3.75 10.40
C ALA A 138 -1.14 4.56 10.29
N LEU A 139 -2.06 4.14 9.41
CA LEU A 139 -3.35 4.82 9.23
C LEU A 139 -4.27 4.68 10.45
N LYS A 140 -4.32 3.51 11.09
CA LYS A 140 -5.11 3.33 12.32
C LYS A 140 -4.56 4.17 13.48
N GLN A 141 -3.25 4.23 13.63
CA GLN A 141 -2.62 5.12 14.61
C GLN A 141 -2.94 6.60 14.33
N SER A 142 -2.95 6.97 13.05
CA SER A 142 -3.34 8.32 12.62
C SER A 142 -4.79 8.63 12.97
N LEU A 143 -5.70 7.69 12.69
CA LEU A 143 -7.13 7.85 12.97
C LEU A 143 -7.38 8.10 14.46
N ILE A 144 -6.72 7.34 15.35
CA ILE A 144 -6.82 7.55 16.80
C ILE A 144 -6.38 8.98 17.16
N LYS A 145 -5.21 9.41 16.70
CA LYS A 145 -4.69 10.76 16.99
C LYS A 145 -5.58 11.88 16.42
N ILE A 146 -6.26 11.65 15.28
CA ILE A 146 -7.22 12.60 14.69
C ILE A 146 -8.49 12.69 15.54
N ILE A 147 -8.98 11.55 16.07
CA ILE A 147 -10.13 11.53 16.99
C ILE A 147 -9.77 12.26 18.29
N ASP A 148 -8.62 11.97 18.88
CA ASP A 148 -8.13 12.66 20.08
C ASP A 148 -8.00 14.18 19.84
N LEU A 149 -7.52 14.57 18.66
CA LEU A 149 -7.40 15.98 18.27
C LEU A 149 -8.77 16.67 18.22
N ALA A 150 -9.82 15.99 17.75
CA ALA A 150 -11.17 16.54 17.72
C ALA A 150 -11.73 16.82 19.13
N GLU A 151 -11.38 15.97 20.11
CA GLU A 151 -11.77 16.20 21.52
C GLU A 151 -11.02 17.39 22.14
N VAL A 152 -9.74 17.56 21.78
CA VAL A 152 -8.91 18.67 22.27
C VAL A 152 -9.25 20.01 21.61
N LYS A 153 -9.81 19.98 20.39
CA LYS A 153 -10.13 21.14 19.55
C LYS A 153 -11.59 21.14 19.11
N PRO A 154 -12.56 21.25 20.04
CA PRO A 154 -13.98 21.22 19.71
C PRO A 154 -14.39 22.35 18.76
N GLU A 155 -13.69 23.50 18.80
CA GLU A 155 -13.94 24.65 17.92
C GLU A 155 -13.70 24.36 16.43
N TRP A 156 -12.90 23.32 16.12
CA TRP A 156 -12.64 22.92 14.73
C TRP A 156 -13.76 22.08 14.13
N GLU A 157 -14.70 21.61 14.94
CA GLU A 157 -15.76 20.67 14.54
C GLU A 157 -15.23 19.47 13.74
N LEU A 158 -14.00 19.04 14.05
CA LEU A 158 -13.29 17.98 13.34
C LEU A 158 -13.98 16.63 13.58
N LYS A 159 -14.31 15.91 12.50
CA LYS A 159 -14.94 14.59 12.55
C LYS A 159 -14.29 13.66 11.55
N ALA A 160 -13.88 12.46 11.99
CA ALA A 160 -13.51 11.39 11.08
C ALA A 160 -14.77 10.73 10.52
N ILE A 161 -14.98 10.82 9.20
CA ILE A 161 -16.21 10.37 8.54
C ILE A 161 -16.07 8.93 8.06
N ASN A 162 -14.98 8.62 7.36
CA ASN A 162 -14.70 7.26 6.94
C ASN A 162 -13.19 7.00 6.80
N TYR A 163 -12.89 5.71 6.71
CA TYR A 163 -11.56 5.17 6.49
C TYR A 163 -11.66 4.12 5.39
N VAL A 164 -11.02 4.36 4.24
CA VAL A 164 -11.11 3.49 3.06
C VAL A 164 -9.73 3.36 2.44
N HIS A 165 -9.21 2.13 2.42
CA HIS A 165 -7.86 1.81 1.93
C HIS A 165 -6.77 2.66 2.60
N ASP A 166 -6.12 3.52 1.82
CA ASP A 166 -5.05 4.44 2.20
C ASP A 166 -5.55 5.86 2.51
N GLU A 167 -6.86 6.02 2.69
CA GLU A 167 -7.52 7.31 2.85
C GLU A 167 -8.31 7.43 4.16
N ILE A 168 -8.16 8.57 4.84
CA ILE A 168 -9.01 9.01 5.93
C ILE A 168 -9.74 10.25 5.43
N ASN A 169 -11.07 10.25 5.45
CA ASN A 169 -11.86 11.43 5.12
C ASN A 169 -12.39 12.07 6.40
N ILE A 170 -12.26 13.39 6.47
CA ILE A 170 -12.65 14.20 7.62
C ILE A 170 -13.58 15.33 7.19
N GLU A 171 -14.44 15.75 8.10
CA GLU A 171 -15.18 17.01 8.04
C GLU A 171 -14.67 17.95 9.13
N PHE A 172 -14.73 19.25 8.89
CA PHE A 172 -14.23 20.28 9.81
C PHE A 172 -14.84 21.64 9.45
N ASN A 173 -14.78 22.60 10.38
CA ASN A 173 -15.15 23.99 10.14
C ASN A 173 -14.14 24.68 9.21
N LEU A 174 -14.63 25.22 8.09
CA LEU A 174 -13.83 25.86 7.05
C LEU A 174 -13.01 27.06 7.54
N GLU A 175 -13.42 27.73 8.62
CA GLU A 175 -12.64 28.81 9.24
C GLU A 175 -11.24 28.33 9.68
N TYR A 176 -11.11 27.04 9.99
CA TYR A 176 -9.87 26.41 10.44
C TYR A 176 -9.21 25.52 9.38
N ALA A 177 -9.60 25.65 8.10
CA ALA A 177 -9.18 24.72 7.04
C ALA A 177 -7.66 24.50 6.96
N GLU A 178 -6.88 25.58 6.89
CA GLU A 178 -5.43 25.49 6.75
C GLU A 178 -4.78 24.77 7.93
N ILE A 179 -5.16 25.13 9.17
CA ILE A 179 -4.56 24.55 10.38
C ILE A 179 -5.02 23.11 10.59
N VAL A 180 -6.29 22.78 10.34
CA VAL A 180 -6.81 21.42 10.46
C VAL A 180 -6.11 20.50 9.46
N LEU A 181 -6.09 20.88 8.18
CA LEU A 181 -5.54 20.03 7.12
C LEU A 181 -4.04 19.85 7.25
N THR A 182 -3.31 20.91 7.62
CA THR A 182 -1.87 20.81 7.88
C THR A 182 -1.59 19.90 9.07
N THR A 183 -2.32 20.07 10.18
CA THR A 183 -2.18 19.25 11.38
C THR A 183 -2.47 17.78 11.10
N VAL A 184 -3.58 17.48 10.41
CA VAL A 184 -3.99 16.10 10.08
C VAL A 184 -2.99 15.44 9.13
N ASN A 185 -2.52 16.16 8.10
CA ASN A 185 -1.47 15.67 7.19
C ASN A 185 -0.17 15.36 7.93
N ASN A 186 0.21 16.21 8.90
CA ASN A 186 1.37 15.96 9.75
C ASN A 186 1.18 14.75 10.67
N ILE A 187 0.00 14.59 11.28
CA ILE A 187 -0.32 13.40 12.09
C ILE A 187 -0.14 12.13 11.26
N ILE A 188 -0.72 12.10 10.05
CA ILE A 188 -0.65 10.93 9.18
C ILE A 188 0.79 10.63 8.80
N GLY A 189 1.51 11.63 8.27
CA GLY A 189 2.89 11.42 7.89
C GLY A 189 3.80 11.09 9.08
N ASN A 190 3.51 11.57 10.30
CA ASN A 190 4.28 11.20 11.50
C ASN A 190 4.06 9.73 11.85
N CYS A 191 2.82 9.23 11.79
CA CYS A 191 2.54 7.81 12.01
C CYS A 191 3.21 6.92 10.96
N PHE A 192 3.26 7.37 9.69
CA PHE A 192 4.03 6.69 8.66
C PHE A 192 5.53 6.71 8.95
N ALA A 193 6.09 7.84 9.37
CA ALA A 193 7.51 7.95 9.72
C ALA A 193 7.88 7.08 10.94
N GLU A 194 7.03 7.03 11.97
CA GLU A 194 7.18 6.12 13.12
C GLU A 194 7.12 4.64 12.68
N THR A 195 6.36 4.36 11.62
CA THR A 195 6.19 3.02 11.07
C THR A 195 7.27 2.63 10.04
N LEU A 196 7.89 3.60 9.38
CA LEU A 196 8.83 3.42 8.28
C LEU A 196 10.14 4.16 8.59
N ASN A 197 11.18 3.42 8.95
CA ASN A 197 12.47 4.00 9.38
C ASN A 197 13.19 4.90 8.34
N LYS A 198 12.84 4.91 7.05
CA LYS A 198 13.63 5.56 5.96
C LYS A 198 12.86 6.02 4.72
N VAL A 199 11.55 6.25 4.77
CA VAL A 199 10.77 6.60 3.56
C VAL A 199 10.30 8.06 3.63
N ASN A 200 10.30 8.75 2.49
CA ASN A 200 9.58 10.02 2.38
C ASN A 200 8.11 9.75 2.73
N ASP A 201 7.61 10.43 3.76
CA ASP A 201 6.26 10.22 4.29
C ASP A 201 5.15 10.68 3.33
N GLY A 202 5.51 11.29 2.20
CA GLY A 202 4.58 11.66 1.13
C GLY A 202 3.64 12.79 1.52
N ARG A 203 3.95 13.54 2.58
CA ARG A 203 3.13 14.68 3.03
C ARG A 203 2.94 15.67 1.89
N GLU A 204 1.68 16.06 1.67
CA GLU A 204 1.37 17.14 0.73
C GLU A 204 1.65 18.49 1.40
N THR A 205 2.45 19.33 0.74
CA THR A 205 2.85 20.63 1.31
C THR A 205 1.80 21.72 1.04
N ASN A 206 0.92 21.51 0.06
CA ASN A 206 -0.17 22.42 -0.24
C ASN A 206 -1.50 21.90 0.32
N TRP A 207 -1.91 22.42 1.47
CA TRP A 207 -3.16 22.05 2.15
C TRP A 207 -4.41 22.21 1.26
N LYS A 208 -4.39 23.08 0.24
CA LYS A 208 -5.55 23.25 -0.66
C LYS A 208 -5.81 22.04 -1.54
N LYS A 209 -4.79 21.22 -1.81
CA LYS A 209 -4.97 19.91 -2.47
C LYS A 209 -5.45 18.84 -1.50
N LEU A 210 -5.61 19.20 -0.22
CA LEU A 210 -6.11 18.35 0.84
C LEU A 210 -7.50 18.79 1.33
N GLN A 211 -8.23 19.72 0.73
CA GLN A 211 -9.60 20.11 1.14
C GLN A 211 -10.65 19.70 0.11
N VAL A 212 -11.71 18.89 0.42
CA VAL A 212 -12.82 18.36 -0.45
C VAL A 212 -14.13 19.12 -0.31
N ASN A 213 -14.90 19.28 -1.41
CA ASN A 213 -16.35 19.48 -1.40
C ASN A 213 -17.19 18.18 -1.35
N ASN A 214 -16.94 17.19 -2.21
CA ASN A 214 -17.54 15.84 -2.22
C ASN A 214 -16.51 14.76 -2.60
N TRP A 215 -16.62 13.51 -2.14
CA TRP A 215 -15.62 12.47 -2.41
C TRP A 215 -15.38 12.14 -3.91
N SER A 216 -16.30 12.49 -4.83
CA SER A 216 -16.22 12.09 -6.24
C SER A 216 -15.31 12.94 -7.13
N GLU A 217 -14.87 14.12 -6.68
CA GLU A 217 -13.92 14.96 -7.46
C GLU A 217 -12.44 14.54 -7.28
N LYS A 218 -12.22 13.38 -6.66
CA LYS A 218 -10.90 12.81 -6.36
C LYS A 218 -10.32 12.07 -7.56
#